data_AF-A0A4V2XBG4-F1
#
_entry.id   AF-A0A4V2XBG4-F1
#
_cell.length_a   1.000
_cell.length_b   1.000
_cell.length_c   1.000
_cell.angle_alpha   90.00
_cell.angle_beta   90.00
_cell.angle_gamma   90.00
#
_symmetry.space_group_name_H-M   'P 1'
#
loop_
_entity.id
_entity.type
_entity.pdbx_description
1 polymer ?
#
loop_
_entity_poly.entity_id
_entity_poly.type
_entity_poly.pdbx_seq_one_letter_code
_entity_poly.pdbx_strand_id
1 'polypeptide(L)'
;TRPGRQPVGPPPGALTTATPEATRAAQRFVGTCLEILNGYRPPGQLRALVAPGRVIEVTEQLARATSRTGPVRRRATRPTLRLRRLRVCEPRPAAVEVAAVLGGAGRSWAMAVRLEHRRGSWLCTVLQVL
;
A
#
# COMPACT_ATOMS: atom_id res chain seq x y z
N THR A 1 -19.79 -22.71 14.30
CA THR A 1 -20.52 -21.71 13.47
C THR A 1 -19.69 -20.44 13.37
N ARG A 2 -19.09 -20.15 12.21
CA ARG A 2 -18.31 -18.92 11.97
C ARG A 2 -19.29 -17.81 11.54
N PRO A 3 -19.35 -16.65 12.20
CA PRO A 3 -20.20 -15.57 11.73
C PRO A 3 -19.65 -15.03 10.40
N GLY A 4 -20.50 -15.06 9.37
CA GLY A 4 -20.19 -14.53 8.05
C GLY A 4 -19.98 -13.02 8.13
N ARG A 5 -18.76 -12.57 7.80
CA ARG A 5 -18.44 -11.15 7.68
C ARG A 5 -19.18 -10.61 6.46
N GLN A 6 -20.30 -9.92 6.66
CA GLN A 6 -20.96 -9.21 5.58
C GLN A 6 -20.04 -8.11 5.05
N PRO A 7 -19.84 -7.99 3.73
CA PRO A 7 -19.13 -6.87 3.16
C PRO A 7 -20.00 -5.62 3.31
N VAL A 8 -19.69 -4.79 4.30
CA VAL A 8 -20.23 -3.43 4.40
C VAL A 8 -19.81 -2.69 3.13
N GLY A 9 -20.79 -2.36 2.28
CA GLY A 9 -20.57 -1.51 1.12
C GLY A 9 -20.04 -0.14 1.56
N PRO A 10 -19.18 0.50 0.75
CA PRO A 10 -18.59 1.77 1.13
C PRO A 10 -19.69 2.84 1.30
N PRO A 11 -19.62 3.70 2.33
CA PRO A 11 -20.64 4.71 2.58
C PRO A 11 -20.71 5.73 1.42
N PRO A 12 -21.84 6.44 1.22
CA PRO A 12 -22.07 7.33 0.08
C PRO A 12 -21.12 8.53 -0.10
N GLY A 13 -20.12 8.74 0.77
CA GLY A 13 -19.04 9.73 0.60
C GLY A 13 -17.67 9.13 0.22
N ALA A 14 -17.56 7.80 0.18
CA ALA A 14 -16.30 7.06 -0.01
C ALA A 14 -15.72 7.13 -1.44
N LEU A 15 -16.49 7.69 -2.39
CA LEU A 15 -16.12 7.80 -3.80
C LEU A 15 -15.78 9.24 -4.20
N THR A 16 -15.37 10.09 -3.25
CA THR A 16 -14.76 11.36 -3.62
C THR A 16 -13.45 11.04 -4.35
N THR A 17 -13.41 11.39 -5.64
CA THR A 17 -12.20 11.29 -6.46
C THR A 17 -11.08 12.01 -5.71
N ALA A 18 -9.98 11.30 -5.45
CA ALA A 18 -8.87 11.87 -4.72
C ALA A 18 -8.31 13.09 -5.46
N THR A 19 -7.90 14.11 -4.71
CA THR A 19 -7.22 15.26 -5.31
C THR A 19 -5.97 14.80 -6.10
N PRO A 20 -5.51 15.57 -7.10
CA PRO A 20 -4.31 15.21 -7.86
C PRO A 20 -3.07 15.05 -6.96
N GLU A 21 -2.97 15.86 -5.90
CA GLU A 21 -1.88 15.77 -4.93
C GLU A 21 -1.95 14.48 -4.11
N ALA A 22 -3.13 14.17 -3.55
CA ALA A 22 -3.43 12.91 -2.88
C ALA A 22 -3.09 11.70 -3.76
N THR A 23 -3.52 11.74 -5.03
CA THR A 23 -3.25 10.68 -6.01
C THR A 23 -1.75 10.50 -6.24
N ARG A 24 -0.99 11.59 -6.39
CA ARG A 24 0.48 11.52 -6.52
C ARG A 24 1.14 10.96 -5.25
N ALA A 25 0.66 11.34 -4.07
CA ALA A 25 1.18 10.80 -2.81
C ALA A 25 0.93 9.29 -2.69
N ALA A 26 -0.27 8.83 -3.03
CA ALA A 26 -0.62 7.41 -3.10
C ALA A 26 0.27 6.63 -4.07
N GLN A 27 0.46 7.16 -5.29
CA GLN A 27 1.33 6.55 -6.30
C GLN A 27 2.79 6.45 -5.83
N ARG A 28 3.33 7.52 -5.23
CA ARG A 28 4.70 7.51 -4.68
C ARG A 28 4.87 6.48 -3.56
N PHE A 29 3.90 6.39 -2.66
CA PHE A 29 3.95 5.42 -1.56
C PHE A 29 3.89 3.98 -2.09
N VAL A 30 2.94 3.66 -2.96
CA VAL A 30 2.81 2.31 -3.54
C VAL A 30 4.03 1.95 -4.41
N GLY A 31 4.57 2.91 -5.17
CA GLY A 31 5.81 2.74 -5.92
C GLY A 31 6.98 2.40 -5.00
N THR A 32 7.12 3.13 -3.88
CA THR A 32 8.15 2.85 -2.87
C THR A 32 8.00 1.45 -2.28
N CYS A 33 6.78 1.01 -1.94
CA CYS A 33 6.53 -0.35 -1.50
C CYS A 33 6.94 -1.38 -2.56
N LEU A 34 6.60 -1.15 -3.83
CA LEU A 34 6.96 -2.04 -4.92
C LEU A 34 8.47 -2.13 -5.15
N GLU A 35 9.20 -1.02 -5.03
CA GLU A 35 10.66 -1.01 -5.09
C GLU A 35 11.26 -1.85 -3.97
N ILE A 36 10.74 -1.71 -2.75
CA ILE A 36 11.19 -2.51 -1.59
C ILE A 36 10.89 -4.00 -1.80
N LEU A 37 9.66 -4.33 -2.22
CA LEU A 37 9.24 -5.72 -2.45
C LEU A 37 10.01 -6.40 -3.59
N ASN A 38 10.44 -5.62 -4.59
CA ASN A 38 11.32 -6.10 -5.65
C ASN A 38 12.81 -6.02 -5.30
N GLY A 39 13.17 -5.55 -4.09
CA GLY A 39 14.54 -5.45 -3.61
C GLY A 39 15.38 -4.32 -4.24
N TYR A 40 14.76 -3.38 -4.95
CA TYR A 40 15.41 -2.19 -5.50
C TYR A 40 15.66 -1.11 -4.43
N ARG A 41 14.95 -1.16 -3.31
CA ARG A 41 15.06 -0.20 -2.21
C ARG A 41 15.13 -0.90 -0.85
N PRO A 42 15.98 -0.44 0.10
CA PRO A 42 16.00 -1.01 1.44
C PRO A 42 14.73 -0.66 2.24
N PRO A 43 14.18 -1.60 3.03
CA PRO A 43 12.90 -1.40 3.74
C PRO A 43 12.94 -0.28 4.78
N GLY A 44 14.12 0.05 5.31
CA GLY A 44 14.30 1.16 6.26
C GLY A 44 13.89 2.52 5.69
N GLN A 45 13.93 2.71 4.38
CA GLN A 45 13.50 3.95 3.74
C GLN A 45 11.99 4.18 3.82
N LEU A 46 11.19 3.15 4.10
CA LEU A 46 9.76 3.32 4.31
C LEU A 46 9.45 4.08 5.61
N ARG A 47 10.34 4.05 6.61
CA ARG A 47 10.11 4.69 7.93
C ARG A 47 9.78 6.18 7.82
N ALA A 48 10.43 6.89 6.89
CA ALA A 48 10.18 8.32 6.67
C ALA A 48 8.79 8.62 6.08
N LEU A 49 8.14 7.60 5.49
CA LEU A 49 6.81 7.71 4.87
C LEU A 49 5.71 7.16 5.77
N VAL A 50 6.02 6.76 7.01
CA VAL A 50 5.08 6.14 7.94
C VAL A 50 4.92 7.03 9.18
N ALA A 51 3.69 7.14 9.68
CA ALA A 51 3.43 7.86 10.92
C ALA A 51 4.25 7.25 12.08
N PRO A 52 4.89 8.04 12.96
CA PRO A 52 5.84 7.53 13.95
C PRO A 52 5.29 6.38 14.82
N GLY A 53 4.02 6.45 15.24
CA GLY A 53 3.36 5.41 16.03
C GLY A 53 2.89 4.17 15.26
N ARG A 54 3.12 4.10 13.94
CA ARG A 54 2.63 3.04 13.04
C ARG A 54 3.74 2.25 12.35
N VAL A 55 5.00 2.60 12.62
CA VAL A 55 6.17 2.01 11.96
C VAL A 55 6.24 0.49 12.11
N ILE A 56 5.99 -0.02 13.32
CA ILE A 56 6.04 -1.46 13.61
C ILE A 56 4.97 -2.21 12.79
N GLU A 57 3.71 -1.80 12.93
CA GLU A 57 2.56 -2.42 12.26
C GLU A 57 2.72 -2.44 10.73
N VAL A 58 3.14 -1.30 10.15
CA VAL A 58 3.36 -1.17 8.70
C VAL A 58 4.53 -2.03 8.24
N THR A 59 5.63 -2.06 9.00
CA THR A 59 6.82 -2.86 8.65
C THR A 59 6.52 -4.36 8.71
N GLU A 60 5.76 -4.82 9.70
CA GLU A 60 5.34 -6.22 9.77
C GLU A 60 4.47 -6.62 8.57
N GLN A 61 3.54 -5.77 8.16
CA GLN A 61 2.70 -6.02 7.00
C GLN A 61 3.52 -6.03 5.71
N LEU A 62 4.52 -5.16 5.60
CA LEU A 62 5.48 -5.20 4.49
C LEU A 62 6.31 -6.49 4.51
N ALA A 63 6.76 -6.96 5.67
CA ALA A 63 7.47 -8.22 5.81
C ALA A 63 6.59 -9.41 5.39
N ARG A 64 5.30 -9.40 5.74
CA ARG A 64 4.29 -10.36 5.26
C ARG A 64 4.12 -10.31 3.73
N ALA A 65 4.21 -9.14 3.11
CA ALA A 65 4.22 -9.02 1.65
C ALA A 65 5.51 -9.61 1.01
N THR A 66 6.66 -9.37 1.63
CA THR A 66 7.94 -9.92 1.14
C THR A 66 7.92 -11.45 1.15
N SER A 67 7.40 -12.07 2.21
CA SER A 67 7.31 -13.54 2.28
C SER A 67 6.39 -14.15 1.22
N ARG A 68 5.34 -13.44 0.78
CA ARG A 68 4.45 -13.85 -0.33
C ARG A 68 5.12 -13.78 -1.70
N THR A 69 6.14 -12.94 -1.85
CA THR A 69 6.82 -12.68 -3.12
C THR A 69 7.91 -13.70 -3.44
N GLY A 70 8.43 -14.37 -2.40
CA GLY A 70 9.59 -15.24 -2.51
C GLY A 70 10.91 -14.45 -2.64
N PRO A 71 12.05 -15.14 -2.73
CA PRO A 71 13.35 -14.48 -2.76
C PRO A 71 13.52 -13.62 -4.02
N VAL A 72 13.90 -12.36 -3.81
CA VAL A 72 14.31 -11.46 -4.90
C VAL A 72 15.58 -12.02 -5.53
N ARG A 73 15.48 -12.50 -6.78
CA ARG A 73 16.65 -12.98 -7.53
C ARG A 73 17.50 -11.77 -7.94
N ARG A 74 18.67 -11.58 -7.31
CA ARG A 74 19.61 -10.47 -7.55
C ARG A 74 20.06 -10.28 -9.02
N ARG A 75 19.83 -11.27 -9.90
CA ARG A 75 20.13 -11.24 -11.35
C ARG A 75 18.90 -11.12 -12.26
N ALA A 76 17.70 -10.99 -11.69
CA ALA A 76 16.50 -10.82 -12.52
C ALA A 76 16.46 -9.39 -13.09
N THR A 77 16.57 -9.26 -14.40
CA THR A 77 16.35 -8.00 -15.14
C THR A 77 14.88 -7.55 -15.15
N ARG A 78 13.96 -8.38 -14.63
CA ARG A 78 12.53 -8.07 -14.60
C ARG A 78 12.00 -8.07 -13.16
N PRO A 79 11.11 -7.13 -12.81
CA PRO A 79 10.50 -7.09 -11.48
C PRO A 79 9.65 -8.34 -11.23
N THR A 80 9.80 -8.93 -10.05
CA THR A 80 9.02 -10.08 -9.58
C THR A 80 7.56 -9.72 -9.38
N LEU A 81 7.29 -8.52 -8.85
CA LEU A 81 5.95 -7.96 -8.63
C LEU A 81 5.72 -6.71 -9.47
N ARG A 82 4.53 -6.63 -10.06
CA ARG A 82 4.06 -5.45 -10.80
C ARG A 82 2.72 -4.97 -10.24
N LEU A 83 2.51 -3.67 -10.28
CA LEU A 83 1.19 -3.07 -10.05
C LEU A 83 0.27 -3.43 -11.20
N ARG A 84 -0.87 -4.07 -10.91
CA ARG A 84 -1.89 -4.44 -11.91
C ARG A 84 -3.02 -3.44 -11.93
N ARG A 85 -3.43 -2.97 -10.75
CA ARG A 85 -4.50 -1.99 -10.61
C ARG A 85 -4.23 -1.15 -9.37
N LEU A 86 -4.53 0.14 -9.47
CA LEU A 86 -4.52 1.07 -8.36
C LEU A 86 -5.87 1.77 -8.32
N ARG A 87 -6.50 1.79 -7.15
CA ARG A 87 -7.66 2.64 -6.85
C ARG A 87 -7.28 3.55 -5.71
N VAL A 88 -7.64 4.82 -5.85
CA VAL A 88 -7.37 5.86 -4.88
C VAL A 88 -8.66 6.62 -4.66
N CYS A 89 -9.02 6.86 -3.40
CA CYS A 89 -10.11 7.74 -3.03
C CYS A 89 -9.69 8.61 -1.85
N GLU A 90 -10.33 9.77 -1.71
CA GLU A 90 -10.10 10.70 -0.60
C GLU A 90 -11.38 10.77 0.24
N PRO A 91 -11.61 9.80 1.16
CA PRO A 91 -12.86 9.72 1.92
C PRO A 91 -13.13 10.94 2.81
N ARG A 92 -12.07 11.66 3.20
CA ARG A 92 -12.16 12.95 3.88
C ARG A 92 -10.94 13.79 3.52
N PRO A 93 -11.01 15.13 3.63
CA PRO A 93 -9.86 15.99 3.42
C PRO A 93 -8.64 15.50 4.21
N ALA A 94 -7.48 15.53 3.56
CA ALA A 94 -6.20 15.11 4.15
C ALA A 94 -6.13 13.61 4.52
N ALA A 95 -7.02 12.76 4.02
CA ALA A 95 -6.91 11.31 4.16
C ALA A 95 -7.24 10.57 2.88
N VAL A 96 -6.32 9.70 2.47
CA VAL A 96 -6.40 8.97 1.21
C VAL A 96 -6.36 7.49 1.47
N GLU A 97 -7.26 6.77 0.84
CA GLU A 97 -7.32 5.32 0.88
C GLU A 97 -6.95 4.75 -0.48
N VAL A 98 -6.17 3.68 -0.45
CA VAL A 98 -5.57 3.08 -1.64
C VAL A 98 -5.81 1.59 -1.61
N ALA A 99 -6.31 1.05 -2.72
CA ALA A 99 -6.34 -0.38 -2.98
C ALA A 99 -5.43 -0.67 -4.18
N ALA A 100 -4.32 -1.35 -3.92
CA ALA A 100 -3.35 -1.77 -4.93
C ALA A 100 -3.44 -3.28 -5.14
N VAL A 101 -3.64 -3.70 -6.39
CA VAL A 101 -3.56 -5.11 -6.79
C VAL A 101 -2.17 -5.35 -7.36
N LEU A 102 -1.44 -6.26 -6.73
CA LEU A 102 -0.07 -6.63 -7.08
C LEU A 102 -0.08 -8.02 -7.71
N GLY A 103 0.70 -8.23 -8.77
CA GLY A 103 0.77 -9.51 -9.45
C GLY A 103 2.20 -9.89 -9.84
N GLY A 104 2.55 -11.16 -9.65
CA GLY A 104 3.87 -11.73 -9.89
C GLY A 104 3.88 -13.26 -9.81
N ALA A 105 4.68 -13.91 -10.64
CA ALA A 105 4.87 -15.37 -10.65
C ALA A 105 3.57 -16.22 -10.57
N GLY A 106 2.55 -15.84 -11.36
CA GLY A 106 1.27 -16.55 -11.43
C GLY A 106 0.32 -16.32 -10.25
N ARG A 107 0.66 -15.42 -9.32
CA ARG A 107 -0.18 -15.06 -8.18
C ARG A 107 -0.51 -13.57 -8.19
N SER A 108 -1.70 -13.24 -7.70
CA SER A 108 -2.12 -11.87 -7.45
C SER A 108 -2.64 -11.74 -6.03
N TRP A 109 -2.33 -10.62 -5.39
CA TRP A 109 -2.78 -10.29 -4.04
C TRP A 109 -2.98 -8.78 -3.94
N ALA A 110 -3.65 -8.34 -2.89
CA ALA A 110 -4.00 -6.93 -2.72
C ALA A 110 -3.32 -6.31 -1.51
N MET A 111 -3.07 -5.01 -1.60
CA MET A 111 -2.60 -4.18 -0.49
C MET A 111 -3.58 -3.03 -0.31
N ALA A 112 -4.08 -2.86 0.90
CA ALA A 112 -4.86 -1.71 1.33
C ALA A 112 -3.96 -0.76 2.11
N VAL A 113 -3.99 0.54 1.78
CA VAL A 113 -3.17 1.56 2.43
C VAL A 113 -4.03 2.76 2.78
N ARG A 114 -3.76 3.35 3.95
CA ARG A 114 -4.29 4.65 4.33
C ARG A 114 -3.14 5.64 4.55
N LEU A 115 -3.19 6.76 3.82
CA LEU A 115 -2.29 7.88 3.98
C LEU A 115 -3.03 9.05 4.62
N GLU A 116 -2.37 9.76 5.53
CA GLU A 116 -2.90 10.99 6.11
C GLU A 116 -1.89 12.13 5.94
N HIS A 117 -2.39 13.29 5.52
CA HIS A 117 -1.59 14.48 5.38
C HIS A 117 -1.39 15.14 6.76
N ARG A 118 -0.14 15.27 7.20
CA ARG A 118 0.25 15.84 8.48
C ARG A 118 1.44 16.77 8.26
N ARG A 119 1.30 18.03 8.69
CA ARG A 119 2.39 19.03 8.65
C ARG A 119 3.12 19.11 7.29
N GLY A 120 2.36 19.08 6.19
CA GLY A 120 2.92 19.17 4.82
C GLY A 120 3.44 17.85 4.24
N SER A 121 3.26 16.72 4.92
CA SER A 121 3.70 15.40 4.46
C SER A 121 2.59 14.36 4.51
N TRP A 122 2.52 13.52 3.48
CA TRP A 122 1.63 12.36 3.46
C TRP A 122 2.30 11.18 4.14
N LEU A 123 1.70 10.69 5.23
CA LEU A 123 2.23 9.61 6.05
C LEU A 123 1.29 8.42 6.04
N CYS A 124 1.84 7.23 5.85
CA CYS A 124 1.10 5.99 5.98
C CYS A 124 0.74 5.75 7.45
N THR A 125 -0.55 5.50 7.68
CA THR A 125 -1.10 5.20 9.01
C THR A 125 -1.58 3.76 9.11
N VAL A 126 -1.95 3.15 7.98
CA VAL A 126 -2.38 1.76 7.90
C VAL A 126 -1.83 1.17 6.61
N LEU A 127 -1.25 -0.03 6.70
CA LEU A 127 -0.93 -0.88 5.56
C LEU A 127 -1.43 -2.27 5.89
N GLN A 128 -2.17 -2.90 4.98
CA GLN A 128 -2.65 -4.26 5.13
C GLN A 128 -2.45 -5.04 3.83
N VAL A 129 -1.96 -6.27 3.97
CA VAL A 129 -1.75 -7.19 2.86
C VAL A 129 -2.83 -8.28 2.93
N LEU A 130 -3.64 -8.39 1.87
CA LEU A 130 -4.82 -9.26 1.75
C LEU A 130 -4.46 -10.55 1.02
#